data_AF-A0A8B0NQN5-F1
#
_entry.id   AF-A0A8B0NQN5-F1
#
_cell.length_a   1.000
_cell.length_b   1.000
_cell.length_c   1.000
_cell.angle_alpha   90.00
_cell.angle_beta   90.00
_cell.angle_gamma   90.00
#
_symmetry.space_group_name_H-M   'P 1'
#
loop_
_entity.id
_entity.type
_entity.pdbx_description
1 polymer ?
#
loop_
_entity_poly.entity_id
_entity_poly.type
_entity_poly.pdbx_seq_one_letter_code
_entity_poly.pdbx_strand_id
1 'polypeptide(L)'
;AAMTQYFRKIGDSVSRLDRKEPEMGDNTPGDLRDTTTPIAMARTVAKVLYGGALTSTSTHTIERWLIGNQTGDATLRAGFPKDWVVGEKTGTCANGGRNDIGFFKAQERDYAVAVYTTAPKLSAV
;
A
#
# COMPACT_ATOMS: atom_id res chain seq x y z
N ALA A 1 17.69 -3.54 2.83
CA ALA A 1 17.88 -3.77 4.28
C ALA A 1 17.21 -2.72 5.16
N ALA A 2 17.51 -1.42 5.02
CA ALA A 2 16.96 -0.38 5.90
C ALA A 2 15.41 -0.32 5.94
N MET A 3 14.75 -0.53 4.79
CA MET A 3 13.29 -0.55 4.73
C MET A 3 12.68 -1.69 5.55
N THR A 4 13.21 -2.91 5.41
CA THR A 4 12.80 -4.06 6.24
C THR A 4 13.01 -3.78 7.72
N GLN A 5 14.12 -3.15 8.10
CA GLN A 5 14.35 -2.76 9.49
C GLN A 5 13.30 -1.74 9.99
N TYR A 6 12.89 -0.80 9.13
CA TYR A 6 11.81 0.13 9.47
C TYR A 6 10.47 -0.59 9.68
N PHE A 7 10.10 -1.55 8.82
CA PHE A 7 8.93 -2.40 9.05
C PHE A 7 8.99 -3.07 10.43
N ARG A 8 10.12 -3.69 10.78
CA ARG A 8 10.31 -4.31 12.10
C ARG A 8 10.16 -3.29 13.24
N LYS A 9 10.72 -2.09 13.09
CA LYS A 9 10.62 -1.01 14.09
C LYS A 9 9.18 -0.60 14.39
N ILE A 10 8.29 -0.61 13.39
CA ILE A 10 6.87 -0.23 13.57
C ILE A 10 5.95 -1.42 13.88
N GLY A 11 6.52 -2.61 14.10
CA GLY A 11 5.79 -3.82 14.51
C GLY A 11 5.35 -4.73 13.36
N ASP A 12 5.79 -4.48 12.13
CA ASP A 12 5.54 -5.36 10.99
C ASP A 12 6.68 -6.39 10.88
N SER A 13 6.38 -7.63 11.29
CA SER A 13 7.30 -8.77 11.22
C SER A 13 7.25 -9.54 9.90
N VAL A 14 6.33 -9.17 8.99
CA VAL A 14 6.03 -9.92 7.76
C VAL A 14 6.67 -9.25 6.55
N SER A 15 6.39 -7.97 6.34
CA SER A 15 6.83 -7.24 5.14
C SER A 15 8.35 -7.24 5.02
N ARG A 16 8.86 -7.41 3.81
CA ARG A 16 10.29 -7.36 3.51
C ARG A 16 10.54 -6.72 2.15
N LEU A 17 11.61 -5.94 2.07
CA LEU A 17 12.14 -5.40 0.83
C LEU A 17 13.59 -5.84 0.71
N ASP A 18 13.86 -6.60 -0.35
CA ASP A 18 15.11 -7.31 -0.58
C ASP A 18 15.90 -6.68 -1.73
N ARG A 19 15.22 -6.08 -2.71
CA ARG A 19 15.81 -5.50 -3.92
C ARG A 19 15.37 -4.04 -4.13
N LYS A 20 16.05 -3.37 -5.05
CA LYS A 20 15.70 -2.02 -5.52
C LYS A 20 14.75 -2.14 -6.72
N GLU A 21 14.24 -1.00 -7.16
CA GLU A 21 13.54 -0.90 -8.44
C GLU A 21 14.53 -0.96 -9.62
N PRO A 22 14.17 -1.59 -10.75
CA PRO A 22 12.87 -2.23 -11.03
C PRO A 22 12.76 -3.70 -10.56
N GLU A 23 13.85 -4.31 -10.09
CA GLU A 23 13.91 -5.77 -9.89
C GLU A 23 12.97 -6.27 -8.78
N MET A 24 12.63 -5.42 -7.81
CA MET A 24 11.66 -5.76 -6.77
C MET A 24 10.26 -6.10 -7.33
N GLY A 25 9.94 -5.61 -8.54
CA GLY A 25 8.67 -5.83 -9.23
C GLY A 25 8.56 -7.15 -10.01
N ASP A 26 9.57 -8.02 -9.99
CA ASP A 26 9.59 -9.27 -10.78
C ASP A 26 8.44 -10.24 -10.44
N ASN A 27 7.99 -10.28 -9.18
CA ASN A 27 6.85 -11.08 -8.72
C ASN A 27 6.88 -12.54 -9.22
N THR A 28 8.05 -13.18 -9.13
CA THR A 28 8.21 -14.60 -9.49
C THR A 28 7.37 -15.47 -8.54
N PRO A 29 6.47 -16.34 -9.05
CA PRO A 29 5.63 -17.16 -8.19
C PRO A 29 6.45 -18.01 -7.20
N GLY A 30 6.11 -17.91 -5.92
CA GLY A 30 6.80 -18.62 -4.82
C GLY A 30 8.07 -17.94 -4.30
N ASP A 31 8.52 -16.84 -4.89
CA ASP A 31 9.62 -16.04 -4.35
C ASP A 31 9.15 -15.28 -3.10
N LEU A 32 9.90 -15.41 -2.01
CA LEU A 32 9.60 -14.73 -0.75
C LEU A 32 10.08 -13.27 -0.74
N ARG A 33 10.98 -12.89 -1.64
CA ARG A 33 11.56 -11.55 -1.67
C ARG A 33 10.53 -10.50 -2.05
N ASP A 34 10.65 -9.31 -1.48
CA ASP A 34 9.83 -8.15 -1.83
C ASP A 34 8.32 -8.35 -1.59
N THR A 35 7.97 -9.18 -0.61
CA THR A 35 6.59 -9.57 -0.29
C THR A 35 6.05 -8.97 1.03
N THR A 36 4.73 -8.98 1.13
CA THR A 36 3.97 -8.74 2.36
C THR A 36 2.70 -9.62 2.36
N THR A 37 1.84 -9.47 3.37
CA THR A 37 0.47 -9.99 3.35
C THR A 37 -0.51 -8.82 3.47
N PRO A 38 -1.75 -8.94 2.96
CA PRO A 38 -2.74 -7.85 3.03
C PRO A 38 -2.96 -7.34 4.45
N ILE A 39 -3.07 -8.25 5.43
CA ILE A 39 -3.28 -7.88 6.83
C ILE A 39 -2.07 -7.15 7.44
N ALA A 40 -0.84 -7.56 7.12
CA ALA A 40 0.36 -6.89 7.61
C ALA A 40 0.45 -5.47 7.04
N MET A 41 0.23 -5.32 5.73
CA MET A 41 0.28 -4.00 5.09
C MET A 41 -0.83 -3.07 5.56
N ALA A 42 -2.08 -3.55 5.70
CA ALA A 42 -3.18 -2.73 6.22
C ALA A 42 -2.89 -2.23 7.65
N ARG A 43 -2.30 -3.09 8.52
CA ARG A 43 -1.85 -2.68 9.86
C ARG A 43 -0.71 -1.68 9.81
N THR A 44 0.24 -1.86 8.90
CA THR A 44 1.33 -0.90 8.67
C THR A 44 0.81 0.46 8.23
N VAL A 45 -0.12 0.51 7.27
CA VAL A 45 -0.77 1.75 6.83
C VAL A 45 -1.51 2.42 8.01
N ALA A 46 -2.29 1.65 8.78
CA ALA A 46 -2.94 2.17 9.99
C ALA A 46 -1.92 2.70 11.02
N LYS A 47 -0.78 2.03 11.19
CA LYS A 47 0.26 2.48 12.13
C LYS A 47 0.90 3.79 11.70
N VAL A 48 1.13 3.97 10.41
CA VAL A 48 1.67 5.19 9.80
C VAL A 48 0.70 6.37 9.93
N LEU A 49 -0.58 6.15 9.61
CA LEU A 49 -1.58 7.23 9.54
C LEU A 49 -2.25 7.54 10.88
N TYR A 50 -2.46 6.52 11.72
CA TYR A 50 -3.29 6.64 12.94
C TYR A 50 -2.56 6.18 14.21
N GLY A 51 -1.50 5.38 14.07
CA GLY A 51 -0.87 4.68 15.18
C GLY A 51 0.41 5.31 15.73
N GLY A 52 0.69 6.57 15.39
CA GLY A 52 1.79 7.36 15.97
C GLY A 52 3.20 6.96 15.51
N ALA A 53 3.37 6.36 14.33
CA ALA A 53 4.70 6.06 13.79
C ALA A 53 5.49 7.31 13.35
N LEU A 54 4.77 8.42 13.10
CA LEU A 54 5.30 9.70 12.62
C LEU A 54 4.82 10.85 13.53
N THR A 55 5.46 12.01 13.42
CA THR A 55 4.93 13.25 14.03
C THR A 55 3.64 13.67 13.32
N SER A 56 2.78 14.45 13.99
CA SER A 56 1.53 14.93 13.41
C SER A 56 1.72 15.65 12.06
N THR A 57 2.74 16.51 11.95
CA THR A 57 3.10 17.20 10.70
C THR A 57 3.49 16.23 9.58
N SER A 58 4.28 15.20 9.90
CA SER A 58 4.69 14.20 8.92
C SER A 58 3.54 13.27 8.51
N THR A 59 2.68 12.90 9.46
CA THR A 59 1.44 12.15 9.21
C THR A 59 0.51 12.92 8.27
N HIS A 60 0.30 14.22 8.53
CA HIS A 60 -0.52 15.04 7.65
C HIS A 60 0.10 15.17 6.24
N THR A 61 1.41 15.35 6.15
CA THR A 61 2.12 15.42 4.87
C THR A 61 1.90 14.14 4.04
N ILE A 62 2.12 12.96 4.62
CA ILE A 62 1.95 11.70 3.89
C ILE A 62 0.49 11.41 3.54
N GLU A 63 -0.46 11.75 4.43
CA GLU A 63 -1.90 11.67 4.14
C GLU A 63 -2.26 12.50 2.90
N ARG A 64 -1.77 13.74 2.81
CA ARG A 64 -1.99 14.62 1.66
C ARG A 64 -1.33 14.10 0.37
N TRP A 65 -0.14 13.51 0.47
CA TRP A 65 0.50 12.89 -0.69
C TRP A 65 -0.30 11.69 -1.22
N LEU A 66 -0.85 10.86 -0.32
CA LEU A 66 -1.69 9.73 -0.69
C LEU A 66 -3.01 10.19 -1.34
N ILE A 67 -3.65 11.23 -0.80
CA ILE A 67 -4.84 11.83 -1.42
C ILE A 67 -4.50 12.33 -2.84
N GLY A 68 -3.39 13.04 -2.97
CA GLY A 68 -2.90 13.62 -4.22
C GLY A 68 -2.25 12.63 -5.19
N ASN A 69 -2.33 11.31 -4.95
CA ASN A 69 -1.80 10.32 -5.87
C ASN A 69 -2.44 10.47 -7.27
N GLN A 70 -1.60 10.41 -8.31
CA GLN A 70 -1.99 10.58 -9.71
C GLN A 70 -2.13 9.24 -10.46
N THR A 71 -1.93 8.11 -9.78
CA THR A 71 -1.83 6.79 -10.43
C THR A 71 -2.99 5.84 -10.11
N GLY A 72 -3.87 6.21 -9.18
CA GLY A 72 -4.93 5.34 -8.66
C GLY A 72 -6.32 5.57 -9.23
N ASP A 73 -6.49 6.50 -10.19
CA ASP A 73 -7.82 6.90 -10.67
C ASP A 73 -8.64 5.75 -11.28
N ALA A 74 -7.98 4.68 -11.72
CA ALA A 74 -8.61 3.48 -12.28
C ALA A 74 -8.58 2.24 -11.34
N THR A 75 -8.21 2.41 -10.06
CA THR A 75 -8.12 1.31 -9.08
C THR A 75 -9.14 1.46 -7.95
N LEU A 76 -8.75 1.41 -6.67
CA LEU A 76 -9.72 1.36 -5.56
C LEU A 76 -10.65 2.57 -5.53
N ARG A 77 -10.11 3.77 -5.70
CA ARG A 77 -10.91 5.01 -5.66
C ARG A 77 -11.97 5.08 -6.76
N ALA A 78 -11.82 4.35 -7.87
CA ALA A 78 -12.84 4.26 -8.90
C ALA A 78 -14.11 3.51 -8.41
N GLY A 79 -13.94 2.60 -7.45
CA GLY A 79 -15.02 1.80 -6.85
C GLY A 79 -15.62 2.38 -5.57
N PHE A 80 -15.06 3.47 -5.03
CA PHE A 80 -15.56 4.10 -3.80
C PHE A 80 -16.55 5.24 -4.07
N PRO A 81 -17.48 5.52 -3.14
CA PRO A 81 -18.30 6.73 -3.18
C PRO A 81 -17.46 8.00 -3.30
N LYS A 82 -17.90 8.95 -4.14
CA LYS A 82 -17.13 10.16 -4.47
C LYS A 82 -16.99 11.15 -3.29
N ASP A 83 -17.84 11.03 -2.29
CA ASP A 83 -17.82 11.83 -1.06
C ASP A 83 -16.79 11.32 -0.04
N TRP A 84 -16.25 10.11 -0.22
CA TRP A 84 -15.21 9.60 0.67
C TRP A 84 -13.88 10.31 0.41
N VAL A 85 -13.17 10.64 1.49
CA VAL A 85 -11.77 11.04 1.39
C VAL A 85 -10.94 9.78 1.24
N VAL A 86 -10.22 9.65 0.12
CA VAL A 86 -9.40 8.47 -0.19
C VAL A 86 -7.98 8.90 -0.51
N GLY A 87 -7.01 8.25 0.12
CA GLY A 87 -5.61 8.38 -0.25
C GLY A 87 -4.98 7.01 -0.39
N GLU A 88 -4.28 6.76 -1.49
CA GLU A 88 -3.73 5.44 -1.78
C GLU A 88 -2.39 5.49 -2.54
N LYS A 89 -1.78 4.31 -2.66
CA LYS A 89 -0.62 4.05 -3.49
C LYS A 89 -0.81 2.74 -4.25
N THR A 90 -0.78 2.86 -5.57
CA THR A 90 -0.79 1.71 -6.48
C THR A 90 0.55 0.98 -6.59
N GLY A 91 0.51 -0.27 -7.03
CA GLY A 91 1.67 -1.05 -7.46
C GLY A 91 1.33 -1.94 -8.65
N THR A 92 2.26 -2.09 -9.58
CA THR A 92 2.15 -3.06 -10.69
C THR A 92 3.40 -3.90 -10.70
N CYS A 93 3.23 -5.21 -10.82
CA CYS A 93 4.33 -6.15 -10.86
C CYS A 93 4.23 -6.98 -12.14
N ALA A 94 5.34 -7.60 -12.55
CA ALA A 94 5.31 -8.64 -13.56
C ALA A 94 4.40 -9.80 -13.11
N ASN A 95 4.11 -10.73 -14.03
CA ASN A 95 3.23 -11.87 -13.78
C ASN A 95 1.79 -11.48 -13.37
N GLY A 96 1.32 -10.29 -13.78
CA GLY A 96 -0.05 -9.83 -13.58
C GLY A 96 -0.36 -9.33 -12.18
N GLY A 97 0.65 -8.86 -11.42
CA GLY A 97 0.43 -8.24 -10.12
C GLY A 97 -0.14 -6.83 -10.25
N ARG A 98 -1.27 -6.55 -9.58
CA ARG A 98 -1.84 -5.21 -9.46
C ARG A 98 -2.33 -4.99 -8.04
N ASN A 99 -1.79 -3.96 -7.40
CA ASN A 99 -1.93 -3.70 -5.98
C ASN A 99 -2.40 -2.26 -5.76
N ASP A 100 -3.10 -2.04 -4.66
CA ASP A 100 -3.51 -0.71 -4.23
C ASP A 100 -3.73 -0.70 -2.70
N ILE A 101 -3.04 0.19 -2.00
CA ILE A 101 -3.06 0.26 -0.52
C ILE A 101 -3.24 1.70 -0.07
N GLY A 102 -3.88 1.93 1.07
CA GLY A 102 -4.12 3.29 1.53
C GLY A 102 -5.15 3.38 2.64
N PHE A 103 -5.89 4.47 2.62
CA PHE A 103 -6.95 4.74 3.59
C PHE A 103 -8.17 5.34 2.91
N PHE A 104 -9.30 5.22 3.60
CA PHE A 104 -10.51 5.96 3.27
C PHE A 104 -11.23 6.40 4.54
N LYS A 105 -11.97 7.51 4.44
CA LYS A 105 -12.82 8.03 5.52
C LYS A 105 -14.28 7.95 5.08
N ALA A 106 -15.10 7.26 5.87
CA ALA A 106 -16.50 7.00 5.57
C ALA A 106 -17.34 6.97 6.85
N GLN A 107 -18.50 7.62 6.85
CA GLN A 107 -19.44 7.61 7.97
C GLN A 107 -18.75 7.89 9.32
N GLU A 108 -18.03 9.02 9.37
CA GLU A 108 -17.31 9.50 10.57
C GLU A 108 -16.26 8.52 11.12
N ARG A 109 -15.82 7.55 10.31
CA ARG A 109 -14.82 6.55 10.66
C ARG A 109 -13.66 6.53 9.67
N ASP A 110 -12.49 6.23 10.20
CA ASP A 110 -11.24 6.12 9.47
C ASP A 110 -10.86 4.65 9.26
N TYR A 111 -10.41 4.31 8.04
CA TYR A 111 -10.08 2.95 7.64
C TYR A 111 -8.75 2.88 6.93
N ALA A 112 -7.95 1.87 7.23
CA ALA A 112 -6.82 1.46 6.40
C ALA A 112 -7.20 0.24 5.56
N VAL A 113 -6.68 0.16 4.33
CA VAL A 113 -6.97 -0.89 3.36
C VAL A 113 -5.70 -1.31 2.63
N ALA A 114 -5.60 -2.60 2.30
CA ALA A 114 -4.56 -3.11 1.42
C ALA A 114 -5.15 -4.21 0.52
N VAL A 115 -5.07 -3.99 -0.79
CA VAL A 115 -5.54 -4.94 -1.81
C VAL A 115 -4.36 -5.35 -2.68
N TYR A 116 -4.18 -6.66 -2.80
CA TYR A 116 -3.18 -7.29 -3.64
C TYR A 116 -3.89 -8.29 -4.55
N THR A 117 -3.68 -8.17 -5.86
CA THR A 117 -4.23 -9.11 -6.83
C THR A 117 -3.13 -9.63 -7.74
N THR A 118 -3.27 -10.87 -8.18
CA THR A 118 -2.40 -11.48 -9.19
C THR A 118 -3.28 -12.19 -10.21
N ALA A 119 -3.33 -11.64 -11.42
CA ALA A 119 -4.17 -12.14 -12.50
C ALA A 119 -3.33 -12.32 -13.78
N PRO A 120 -2.55 -13.42 -13.91
CA PRO A 120 -1.52 -13.56 -14.95
C PRO A 120 -2.01 -13.52 -16.39
N LYS A 121 -3.32 -13.74 -16.61
CA LYS A 121 -3.95 -13.80 -17.93
C LYS A 121 -4.63 -12.49 -18.34
N LEU A 122 -4.72 -11.52 -17.43
CA LEU A 122 -5.24 -10.19 -17.75
C LEU A 122 -4.08 -9.29 -18.15
N SER A 123 -4.23 -8.53 -19.23
CA SER A 123 -3.29 -7.46 -19.55
C SER A 123 -3.43 -6.34 -18.53
N ALA A 124 -2.30 -5.80 -18.06
CA ALA A 124 -2.32 -4.51 -17.37
C ALA A 124 -2.87 -3.47 -18.36
N VAL A 125 -3.99 -2.83 -18.00
CA VAL A 125 -4.57 -1.71 -18.75
C VAL A 125 -3.74 -0.46 -18.52
#